data_AF-A0A6A7KHC3-F1
#
_entry.id   AF-A0A6A7KHC3-F1
#
_cell.length_a   1.000
_cell.length_b   1.000
_cell.length_c   1.000
_cell.angle_alpha   90.00
_cell.angle_beta   90.00
_cell.angle_gamma   90.00
#
_symmetry.space_group_name_H-M   'P 1'
#
loop_
_entity.id
_entity.type
_entity.pdbx_description
1 polymer ?
#
loop_
_entity_poly.entity_id
_entity_poly.type
_entity_poly.pdbx_seq_one_letter_code
_entity_poly.pdbx_strand_id
1 'polypeptide(L)' 'MIIPKVLWNFAGMKRTVKRARRKFKKALVKNGLPEELAEELAKEYAILDEIMSFEKILKSIKTSWHTEHNVPVFPKVR' A
#
# COMPACT_ATOMS: atom_id res chain seq x y z
N MET A 1 10.32 -17.66 5.28
CA MET A 1 9.91 -17.14 3.95
C MET A 1 8.63 -16.31 4.09
N ILE A 2 8.74 -15.03 4.50
CA ILE A 2 7.60 -14.17 4.88
C ILE A 2 6.98 -13.46 3.65
N ILE A 3 7.70 -13.46 2.54
CA ILE A 3 7.40 -12.73 1.30
C ILE A 3 6.02 -13.09 0.70
N PRO A 4 5.60 -14.38 0.58
CA PRO A 4 4.33 -14.71 -0.05
C PRO A 4 3.12 -14.19 0.74
N LYS A 5 3.18 -14.24 2.07
CA LYS A 5 2.10 -13.83 2.97
C LYS A 5 1.91 -12.31 2.95
N VAL A 6 3.01 -11.55 2.85
CA VAL A 6 2.97 -10.09 2.72
C VAL A 6 2.32 -9.70 1.39
N LEU A 7 2.76 -10.29 0.27
CA LEU A 7 2.17 -10.03 -1.06
C LEU A 7 0.66 -10.36 -1.09
N TRP A 8 0.26 -11.47 -0.47
CA TRP A 8 -1.15 -11.87 -0.38
C TRP A 8 -2.01 -10.88 0.41
N ASN A 9 -1.52 -10.44 1.58
CA ASN A 9 -2.21 -9.45 2.39
C ASN A 9 -2.35 -8.11 1.67
N PHE A 10 -1.33 -7.68 0.92
CA PHE A 10 -1.40 -6.48 0.08
C PHE A 10 -2.43 -6.61 -1.04
N ALA A 11 -2.48 -7.76 -1.72
CA ALA A 11 -3.50 -8.01 -2.73
C ALA A 11 -4.93 -7.96 -2.13
N GLY A 12 -5.09 -8.44 -0.89
CA GLY A 12 -6.32 -8.27 -0.11
C GLY A 12 -6.63 -6.80 0.19
N MET A 13 -5.65 -6.05 0.65
CA MET A 13 -5.79 -4.62 0.97
C MET A 13 -6.21 -3.79 -0.24
N LYS A 14 -5.57 -4.00 -1.40
CA LYS A 14 -5.91 -3.33 -2.67
C LYS A 14 -7.36 -3.62 -3.08
N ARG A 15 -7.85 -4.84 -2.87
CA ARG A 15 -9.26 -5.18 -3.13
C ARG A 15 -10.20 -4.46 -2.17
N THR A 16 -9.85 -4.34 -0.89
CA THR A 16 -10.64 -3.62 0.11
C THR A 16 -10.72 -2.13 -0.21
N VAL A 17 -9.61 -1.48 -0.58
CA VAL A 17 -9.59 -0.06 -0.98
C VAL A 17 -10.46 0.17 -2.21
N LYS A 18 -10.36 -0.68 -3.25
CA LYS A 18 -11.25 -0.60 -4.42
C LYS A 18 -12.74 -0.75 -4.06
N ARG A 19 -13.07 -1.64 -3.12
CA ARG A 19 -14.45 -1.80 -2.63
C ARG A 19 -14.92 -0.57 -1.86
N ALA A 20 -14.07 -0.01 -1.00
CA ALA A 20 -14.36 1.20 -0.25
C ALA A 20 -14.62 2.38 -1.19
N ARG A 21 -13.78 2.60 -2.21
CA ARG A 21 -13.98 3.64 -3.23
C ARG A 21 -15.32 3.53 -3.95
N ARG A 22 -15.71 2.32 -4.36
CA ARG A 22 -17.02 2.08 -5.00
C ARG A 22 -18.18 2.41 -4.06
N LYS A 23 -18.08 2.00 -2.80
CA LYS A 23 -19.11 2.30 -1.78
C LYS A 23 -19.18 3.80 -1.48
N PHE A 24 -18.03 4.47 -1.42
CA PHE A 24 -17.93 5.92 -1.20
C PHE A 24 -18.59 6.70 -2.34
N LYS A 25 -18.23 6.44 -3.62
CA LYS A 25 -18.91 7.05 -4.78
C LYS A 25 -20.42 6.81 -4.72
N LYS A 26 -20.83 5.56 -4.47
CA LYS A 26 -22.27 5.20 -4.40
C LYS A 26 -23.00 5.92 -3.26
N ALA A 27 -22.35 6.12 -2.11
CA ALA A 27 -22.92 6.84 -0.98
C ALA A 27 -23.09 8.33 -1.29
N LEU A 28 -22.10 8.96 -1.93
CA LEU A 28 -22.17 10.36 -2.34
C LEU A 28 -23.31 10.61 -3.34
N VAL A 29 -23.41 9.78 -4.39
CA VAL A 29 -24.50 9.88 -5.37
C VAL A 29 -25.87 9.67 -4.68
N LYS A 30 -25.97 8.73 -3.74
CA LYS A 30 -27.21 8.50 -2.98
C LYS A 30 -27.60 9.71 -2.10
N ASN A 31 -26.62 10.49 -1.64
CA ASN A 31 -26.84 11.71 -0.87
C ASN A 31 -27.13 12.94 -1.75
N GLY A 32 -27.30 12.76 -3.07
CA GLY A 32 -27.65 13.84 -4.00
C GLY A 32 -26.47 14.59 -4.58
N LEU A 33 -25.23 14.09 -4.38
CA LEU A 33 -24.07 14.69 -5.03
C LEU A 33 -24.08 14.37 -6.54
N PRO A 34 -23.75 15.33 -7.42
CA PRO A 34 -23.56 15.08 -8.84
C PRO A 34 -22.51 13.99 -9.07
N GLU A 35 -22.73 13.14 -10.07
CA GLU A 35 -21.84 12.01 -10.32
C GLU A 35 -20.40 12.43 -10.61
N GLU A 36 -20.22 13.57 -11.29
CA GLU A 36 -18.92 14.17 -11.60
C GLU A 36 -18.14 14.53 -10.33
N LEU A 37 -18.78 15.24 -9.40
CA LEU A 37 -18.21 15.61 -8.10
C LEU A 37 -17.90 14.37 -7.24
N ALA A 38 -18.80 13.39 -7.25
CA ALA A 38 -18.59 12.13 -6.53
C ALA A 38 -17.39 11.34 -7.10
N GLU A 39 -17.12 11.48 -8.39
CA GLU A 39 -16.00 10.84 -9.07
C GLU A 39 -14.67 11.56 -8.81
N GLU A 40 -14.65 12.89 -8.80
CA GLU A 40 -13.48 13.68 -8.37
C GLU A 40 -13.09 13.39 -6.92
N LEU A 41 -14.06 13.43 -6.00
CA LEU A 41 -13.82 13.10 -4.59
C LEU A 41 -13.33 11.65 -4.43
N ALA A 42 -13.88 10.72 -5.20
CA ALA A 42 -13.42 9.34 -5.19
C ALA A 42 -12.03 9.14 -5.83
N LYS A 43 -11.56 10.06 -6.68
CA LYS A 43 -10.19 10.08 -7.22
C LYS A 43 -9.21 10.64 -6.20
N GLU A 44 -9.55 11.73 -5.51
CA GLU A 44 -8.70 12.28 -4.43
C GLU A 44 -8.56 11.31 -3.26
N TYR A 45 -9.64 10.61 -2.90
CA TYR A 45 -9.57 9.54 -1.90
C TYR A 45 -8.60 8.41 -2.31
N ALA A 46 -8.36 8.23 -3.61
CA ALA A 46 -7.46 7.21 -4.15
C ALA A 46 -5.97 7.58 -4.06
N ILE A 47 -5.60 8.77 -3.56
CA ILE A 47 -4.19 9.11 -3.24
C ILE A 47 -3.60 8.08 -2.24
N LEU A 48 -4.44 7.40 -1.46
CA LEU A 48 -4.03 6.28 -0.61
C LEU A 48 -3.44 5.08 -1.38
N ASP A 49 -3.88 4.83 -2.62
CA ASP A 49 -3.32 3.77 -3.49
C ASP A 49 -1.89 4.13 -3.93
N GLU A 50 -1.57 5.42 -4.08
CA GLU A 50 -0.22 5.93 -4.39
C GLU A 50 0.72 5.82 -3.18
N ILE A 51 0.22 6.12 -1.98
CA ILE A 51 0.98 6.00 -0.73
C ILE A 51 1.39 4.54 -0.49
N MET A 52 0.54 3.58 -0.84
CA MET A 52 0.81 2.15 -0.74
C MET A 52 1.60 1.56 -1.93
N SER A 53 2.29 2.37 -2.74
CA SER A 53 3.06 1.86 -3.87
C SER A 53 4.01 0.74 -3.43
N PHE A 54 3.77 -0.45 -3.98
CA PHE A 54 4.57 -1.67 -3.81
C PHE A 54 6.06 -1.40 -3.98
N GLU A 55 6.41 -0.45 -4.84
CA GLU A 55 7.78 -0.09 -5.14
C GLU A 55 8.50 0.52 -3.93
N LYS A 56 7.82 1.36 -3.13
CA LYS A 56 8.38 1.96 -1.92
C LYS A 56 8.58 0.92 -0.82
N ILE A 57 7.63 -0.02 -0.69
CA ILE A 57 7.69 -1.09 0.31
C ILE A 57 8.73 -2.15 -0.07
N LEU A 58 8.83 -2.49 -1.35
CA LEU A 58 9.88 -3.38 -1.84
C LEU A 58 11.26 -2.73 -1.76
N LYS A 59 11.38 -1.42 -2.00
CA LYS A 59 12.63 -0.67 -1.78
C LYS A 59 13.04 -0.68 -0.31
N SER A 60 12.13 -0.43 0.63
CA SER A 60 12.45 -0.43 2.07
C SER A 60 12.84 -1.82 2.58
N ILE A 61 12.17 -2.87 2.10
CA ILE A 61 12.56 -4.26 2.38
C ILE A 61 13.95 -4.53 1.77
N LYS A 62 14.19 -4.21 0.50
CA LYS A 62 15.48 -4.49 -0.16
C LYS A 62 16.66 -3.81 0.53
N THR A 63 16.49 -2.59 1.06
CA THR A 63 17.52 -1.89 1.82
C THR A 63 17.82 -2.57 3.16
N SER A 64 16.82 -3.12 3.86
CA SER A 64 17.04 -3.81 5.14
C SER A 64 17.86 -5.10 4.97
N TRP A 65 17.60 -5.87 3.92
CA TRP A 65 18.35 -7.11 3.62
C TRP A 65 19.83 -6.86 3.31
N HIS A 66 20.18 -5.72 2.73
CA HIS A 66 21.58 -5.35 2.48
C HIS A 66 22.32 -4.87 3.73
N THR A 67 21.61 -4.37 4.75
CA THR A 67 22.26 -3.87 5.97
C THR A 67 22.69 -5.01 6.90
N GLU A 68 21.95 -6.12 6.93
CA GLU A 68 22.28 -7.30 7.75
C GLU A 68 23.48 -8.10 7.21
N HIS A 69 23.73 -8.07 5.89
CA HIS A 69 24.89 -8.76 5.30
C HIS A 69 26.21 -7.98 5.38
N ASN A 70 26.16 -6.70 5.75
CA ASN A 70 27.33 -5.82 5.88
C ASN A 70 27.65 -5.46 7.35
N VAL A 71 27.23 -6.28 8.31
CA VAL A 71 27.78 -6.16 9.67
C VAL A 71 29.21 -6.70 9.59
N PRO A 72 30.26 -5.87 9.75
CA PRO A 72 31.62 -6.38 9.76
C PRO A 72 31.72 -7.38 10.91
N VAL A 73 32.12 -8.62 10.59
CA VAL A 73 32.42 -9.66 11.57
C VAL A 73 33.55 -9.11 12.44
N PHE A 74 33.23 -8.63 13.65
CA PHE A 74 34.23 -8.23 14.61
C PHE A 74 35.15 -9.43 14.87
N PRO A 75 36.48 -9.32 14.68
CA PRO A 75 37.38 -10.42 14.95
C PRO A 75 37.32 -10.72 16.44
N LYS A 76 36.97 -11.97 16.75
CA LYS A 76 36.94 -12.47 18.12
C LYS A 76 38.39 -12.50 18.63
N VAL A 77 38.77 -11.48 19.40
CA VAL A 77 40.09 -11.40 20.05
C VAL A 77 40.18 -12.59 21.01
N ARG A 78 41.17 -13.45 20.77
CA ARG A 78 41.47 -14.65 21.56
C ARG A 78 42.45 -14.29 22.67
#